data_AF-A0A2U1K8Q9-F1
#
_entry.id   AF-A0A2U1K8Q9-F1
#
_cell.length_a   1.000
_cell.length_b   1.000
_cell.length_c   1.000
_cell.angle_alpha   90.00
_cell.angle_beta   90.00
_cell.angle_gamma   90.00
#
_symmetry.space_group_name_H-M   'P 1'
#
loop_
_entity.id
_entity.type
_entity.pdbx_description
1 polymer ?
#
loop_
_entity_poly.entity_id
_entity_poly.type
_entity_poly.pdbx_seq_one_letter_code
_entity_poly.pdbx_strand_id
1 'polypeptide(L)'
;MGHCSGPHHLEGTNFFISPPYVRTFKLLWSTRNMTNTNYVVYQGLQQVLGTYCFGLSVCRLPLLERSYLLEFRRPLDYKSLGVSNIEDLVVKMGNMVLWCEKRESKEKSVMSAIMVECRRKIFLKHEVKKLLNRHRGEIVFNSFEDLYEDEFQEKLDYDYYGLTNLKHLCEILKDILVVGVANPSGEKVIKGVNLRKRKRDEELE
;
A
#
# COMPACT_ATOMS: atom_id res chain seq x y z
N MET A 1 -28.11 -47.43 -8.63
CA MET A 1 -28.61 -46.99 -7.31
C MET A 1 -27.39 -46.86 -6.42
N GLY A 2 -27.02 -45.78 -5.77
CA GLY A 2 -27.55 -44.44 -5.52
C GLY A 2 -26.53 -43.80 -4.56
N HIS A 3 -26.39 -42.48 -4.63
CA HIS A 3 -25.43 -41.61 -3.94
C HIS A 3 -25.04 -41.97 -2.48
N CYS A 4 -23.79 -41.66 -2.11
CA CYS A 4 -23.47 -40.55 -1.21
C CYS A 4 -21.95 -40.42 -1.01
N SER A 5 -21.38 -39.38 -1.61
CA SER A 5 -19.99 -38.97 -1.42
C SER A 5 -19.91 -37.87 -0.36
N GLY A 6 -18.98 -38.01 0.58
CA GLY A 6 -18.48 -36.95 1.45
C GLY A 6 -17.63 -37.52 2.60
N PRO A 7 -16.73 -36.75 3.24
CA PRO A 7 -16.18 -35.44 2.86
C PRO A 7 -14.68 -35.51 2.54
N HIS A 8 -14.24 -34.71 1.56
CA HIS A 8 -12.82 -34.41 1.39
C HIS A 8 -12.37 -33.48 2.51
N HIS A 9 -11.53 -34.02 3.39
CA HIS A 9 -10.75 -33.26 4.35
C HIS A 9 -9.61 -32.58 3.57
N LEU A 10 -9.78 -31.30 3.24
CA LEU A 10 -8.68 -30.47 2.76
C LEU A 10 -8.04 -29.81 3.97
N GLU A 11 -6.94 -30.41 4.43
CA GLU A 11 -6.00 -29.80 5.35
C GLU A 11 -5.48 -28.50 4.73
N GLY A 12 -5.98 -27.38 5.24
CA GLY A 12 -5.41 -26.06 5.00
C GLY A 12 -4.04 -25.97 5.66
N THR A 13 -3.00 -26.29 4.89
CA THR A 13 -1.63 -25.96 5.24
C THR A 13 -1.49 -24.44 5.24
N ASN A 14 -1.58 -23.85 6.44
CA ASN A 14 -1.14 -22.49 6.71
C ASN A 14 0.37 -22.40 6.46
N PHE A 15 0.74 -22.14 5.21
CA PHE A 15 2.08 -21.67 4.89
C PHE A 15 2.24 -20.25 5.43
N PHE A 16 2.65 -20.16 6.70
CA PHE A 16 3.28 -18.98 7.28
C PHE A 16 4.64 -18.77 6.58
N ILE A 17 4.62 -18.37 5.32
CA ILE A 17 5.79 -17.75 4.71
C ILE A 17 5.78 -16.32 5.24
N SER A 18 6.47 -16.11 6.37
CA SER A 18 6.85 -14.75 6.75
C SER A 18 7.76 -14.21 5.64
N PRO A 19 7.34 -13.17 4.89
CA PRO A 19 8.25 -12.53 3.97
C PRO A 19 9.40 -11.91 4.80
N PRO A 20 10.64 -11.89 4.29
CA PRO A 20 11.80 -11.33 5.00
C PRO A 20 11.62 -9.86 5.45
N TYR A 21 10.59 -9.18 4.94
CA TYR A 21 10.23 -7.79 5.23
C TYR A 21 9.91 -7.52 6.71
N VAL A 22 9.32 -8.47 7.46
CA VAL A 22 8.92 -8.23 8.87
C VAL A 22 10.13 -7.93 9.78
N ARG A 23 11.29 -8.52 9.49
CA ARG A 23 12.52 -8.29 10.28
C ARG A 23 13.14 -6.92 10.02
N THR A 24 13.11 -6.43 8.78
CA THR A 24 13.65 -5.12 8.42
C THR A 24 12.84 -3.98 9.05
N PHE A 25 11.53 -4.18 9.23
CA PHE A 25 10.67 -3.20 9.91
C PHE A 25 10.94 -3.08 11.42
N LYS A 26 11.35 -4.16 12.10
CA LYS A 26 11.71 -4.11 13.53
C LYS A 26 12.96 -3.25 13.81
N LEU A 27 13.88 -3.13 12.86
CA LEU A 27 15.16 -2.43 13.05
C LEU A 27 15.07 -0.90 12.86
N LEU A 28 13.97 -0.38 12.31
CA LEU A 28 13.81 1.08 12.12
C LEU A 28 13.27 1.81 13.37
N TRP A 29 12.93 1.07 14.43
CA TRP A 29 12.28 1.61 15.63
C TRP A 29 13.27 1.67 16.79
N SER A 30 14.12 2.70 16.78
CA SER A 30 14.83 3.11 17.99
C SER A 30 14.43 4.52 18.40
N THR A 31 13.82 4.57 19.58
CA THR A 31 13.66 5.65 20.56
C THR A 31 12.97 6.97 20.18
N ARG A 32 11.76 7.14 20.73
CA ARG A 32 11.34 8.42 21.35
C ARG A 32 10.37 8.17 22.51
N ASN A 33 10.79 8.57 23.71
CA ASN A 33 9.99 8.50 24.93
C ASN A 33 8.77 9.42 24.83
N MET A 34 7.55 8.88 24.88
CA MET A 34 6.31 9.64 25.04
C MET A 34 5.37 8.92 26.02
N THR A 35 4.92 9.65 27.03
CA THR A 35 4.14 9.18 28.20
C THR A 35 2.62 9.05 27.96
N ASN A 36 2.16 9.05 26.70
CA ASN A 36 0.74 8.92 26.39
C ASN A 36 0.40 7.46 26.06
N THR A 37 -0.17 6.75 27.04
CA THR A 37 -0.58 5.34 26.93
C THR A 37 -1.45 5.08 25.69
N ASN A 38 -2.31 6.02 25.28
CA ASN A 38 -3.17 5.86 24.12
C ASN A 38 -2.37 5.86 22.82
N TYR A 39 -1.33 6.71 22.74
CA TYR A 39 -0.47 6.78 21.56
C TYR A 39 0.32 5.48 21.37
N VAL A 40 0.79 4.86 22.45
CA VAL A 40 1.46 3.54 22.41
C VAL A 40 0.52 2.46 21.87
N VAL A 41 -0.76 2.47 22.28
CA VAL A 41 -1.76 1.56 21.74
C VAL A 41 -1.97 1.79 20.23
N TYR A 42 -2.06 3.05 19.80
CA TYR A 42 -2.23 3.38 18.37
C TYR A 42 -1.02 2.94 17.54
N GLN A 43 0.19 3.12 18.04
CA GLN A 43 1.40 2.62 17.38
C GLN A 43 1.40 1.09 17.26
N GLY A 44 1.03 0.38 18.33
CA GLY A 44 0.92 -1.08 18.28
C GLY A 44 -0.14 -1.55 17.28
N LEU A 45 -1.30 -0.88 17.23
CA LEU A 45 -2.33 -1.18 16.23
C LEU A 45 -1.87 -0.87 14.80
N GLN A 46 -1.17 0.23 14.57
CA GLN A 46 -0.61 0.56 13.26
C GLN A 46 0.43 -0.48 12.80
N GLN A 47 1.24 -1.00 13.73
CA GLN A 47 2.19 -2.09 13.47
C GLN A 47 1.47 -3.38 13.07
N VAL A 48 0.47 -3.79 13.85
CA VAL A 48 -0.33 -5.00 13.55
C VAL A 48 -1.06 -4.84 12.23
N LEU A 49 -1.66 -3.68 12.00
CA LEU A 49 -2.33 -3.36 10.73
C LEU A 49 -1.36 -3.44 9.54
N GLY A 50 -0.09 -3.08 9.75
CA GLY A 50 0.97 -3.21 8.75
C GLY A 50 1.22 -4.65 8.29
N THR A 51 0.79 -5.67 9.04
CA THR A 51 0.90 -7.07 8.62
C THR A 51 -0.17 -7.47 7.58
N TYR A 52 -1.25 -6.69 7.45
CA TYR A 52 -2.28 -6.88 6.45
C TYR A 52 -1.91 -6.13 5.17
N CYS A 53 -1.12 -6.77 4.31
CA CYS A 53 -0.57 -6.10 3.13
C CYS A 53 -1.65 -5.43 2.27
N PHE A 54 -2.73 -6.11 1.93
CA PHE A 54 -3.80 -5.54 1.08
C PHE A 54 -4.86 -4.74 1.86
N GLY A 55 -4.51 -4.30 3.07
CA GLY A 55 -5.46 -3.73 4.01
C GLY A 55 -6.35 -4.77 4.67
N LEU A 56 -7.03 -4.33 5.71
CA LEU A 56 -8.01 -5.11 6.44
C LEU A 56 -9.40 -4.60 6.11
N SER A 57 -10.27 -5.47 5.61
CA SER A 57 -11.67 -5.13 5.38
C SER A 57 -12.33 -4.65 6.68
N VAL A 58 -13.22 -3.65 6.58
CA VAL A 58 -13.91 -3.09 7.75
C VAL A 58 -14.72 -4.16 8.50
N CYS A 59 -15.35 -5.09 7.78
CA CYS A 59 -16.08 -6.20 8.41
C CYS A 59 -15.16 -7.19 9.16
N ARG A 60 -13.84 -7.10 8.94
CA ARG A 60 -12.81 -7.93 9.57
C ARG A 60 -11.99 -7.17 10.61
N LEU A 61 -12.36 -5.95 11.00
CA LEU A 61 -11.69 -5.21 12.08
C LEU A 61 -11.57 -6.00 13.41
N PRO A 62 -12.50 -6.89 13.79
CA PRO A 62 -12.27 -7.75 14.97
C PRO A 62 -11.01 -8.62 14.90
N LEU A 63 -10.50 -8.92 13.69
CA LEU A 63 -9.22 -9.60 13.52
C LEU A 63 -8.04 -8.72 13.91
N LEU A 64 -8.14 -7.39 13.77
CA LEU A 64 -7.11 -6.46 14.21
C LEU A 64 -6.94 -6.50 15.73
N GLU A 65 -8.06 -6.50 16.46
CA GLU A 65 -8.06 -6.63 17.93
C GLU A 65 -7.44 -7.97 18.36
N ARG A 66 -7.84 -9.07 17.70
CA ARG A 66 -7.26 -10.38 17.98
C ARG A 66 -5.75 -10.40 17.74
N SER A 67 -5.30 -9.86 16.62
CA SER A 67 -3.86 -9.81 16.28
C SER A 67 -3.08 -8.90 17.24
N TYR A 68 -3.68 -7.79 17.70
CA TYR A 68 -3.10 -6.94 18.73
C TYR A 68 -2.92 -7.69 20.06
N LEU A 69 -3.96 -8.41 20.52
CA LEU A 69 -3.88 -9.23 21.72
C LEU A 69 -2.78 -10.29 21.62
N LEU A 70 -2.63 -10.93 20.46
CA LEU A 70 -1.61 -11.96 20.26
C LEU A 70 -0.19 -11.38 20.28
N GLU A 71 0.03 -10.23 19.64
CA GLU A 71 1.34 -9.59 19.55
C GLU A 71 1.78 -8.99 20.89
N PHE A 72 0.89 -8.24 21.56
CA PHE A 72 1.23 -7.47 22.76
C PHE A 72 0.83 -8.15 24.07
N ARG A 73 0.17 -9.32 23.99
CA ARG A 73 -0.32 -10.09 25.16
C ARG A 73 -1.17 -9.26 26.12
N ARG A 74 -1.90 -8.28 25.59
CA ARG A 74 -2.76 -7.38 26.34
C ARG A 74 -4.04 -7.06 25.53
N PRO A 75 -5.24 -7.13 26.14
CA PRO A 75 -6.46 -6.73 25.46
C PRO A 75 -6.55 -5.21 25.30
N LEU A 76 -7.35 -4.76 24.33
CA LEU A 76 -7.68 -3.35 24.20
C LEU A 76 -8.64 -2.93 25.32
N ASP A 77 -8.33 -1.82 25.98
CA ASP A 77 -9.21 -1.21 26.98
C ASP A 77 -9.92 -0.01 26.35
N TYR A 78 -11.05 -0.30 25.70
CA TYR A 78 -11.86 0.71 25.00
C TYR A 78 -12.32 1.84 25.91
N LYS A 79 -12.60 1.54 27.20
CA LYS A 79 -13.01 2.55 28.18
C LYS A 79 -11.89 3.54 28.45
N SER A 80 -10.67 3.07 28.69
CA SER A 80 -9.49 3.94 28.88
C SER A 80 -9.14 4.76 27.63
N LEU A 81 -9.44 4.22 26.45
CA LEU A 81 -9.23 4.87 25.14
C LEU A 81 -10.38 5.83 24.77
N GLY A 82 -11.46 5.83 25.56
CA GLY A 82 -12.66 6.64 25.33
C GLY A 82 -13.36 6.32 24.01
N VAL A 83 -13.41 5.04 23.62
CA VAL A 83 -14.08 4.55 22.39
C VAL A 83 -15.04 3.43 22.74
N SER A 84 -16.00 3.12 21.87
CA SER A 84 -16.95 2.03 22.14
C SER A 84 -16.58 0.70 21.49
N ASN A 85 -15.80 0.74 20.40
CA ASN A 85 -15.46 -0.44 19.59
C ASN A 85 -14.16 -0.21 18.79
N ILE A 86 -13.72 -1.25 18.05
CA ILE A 86 -12.51 -1.21 17.22
C ILE A 86 -12.60 -0.22 16.05
N GLU A 87 -13.78 0.01 15.49
CA GLU A 87 -13.97 0.95 14.38
C GLU A 87 -13.77 2.39 14.85
N ASP A 88 -14.40 2.78 15.96
CA ASP A 88 -14.18 4.07 16.64
C ASP A 88 -12.70 4.29 16.96
N LEU A 89 -12.01 3.23 17.39
CA LEU A 89 -10.59 3.26 17.70
C LEU A 89 -9.76 3.55 16.45
N VAL A 90 -10.03 2.86 15.35
CA VAL A 90 -9.36 3.08 14.06
C VAL A 90 -9.66 4.48 13.50
N VAL A 91 -10.88 5.00 13.69
CA VAL A 91 -11.21 6.40 13.38
C VAL A 91 -10.34 7.36 14.20
N LYS A 92 -10.18 7.12 15.51
CA LYS A 92 -9.32 7.93 16.37
C LYS A 92 -7.83 7.87 16.03
N MET A 93 -7.37 6.81 15.37
CA MET A 93 -5.98 6.71 14.90
C MET A 93 -5.66 7.77 13.82
N GLY A 94 -6.67 8.37 13.20
CA GLY A 94 -6.51 9.52 12.31
C GLY A 94 -5.53 9.23 11.16
N ASN A 95 -4.50 10.06 11.04
CA ASN A 95 -3.49 9.96 9.97
C ASN A 95 -2.57 8.73 10.06
N MET A 96 -2.64 7.93 11.13
CA MET A 96 -1.88 6.68 11.23
C MET A 96 -2.45 5.57 10.34
N VAL A 97 -3.69 5.74 9.88
CA VAL A 97 -4.37 4.80 9.00
C VAL A 97 -4.85 5.49 7.72
N LEU A 98 -5.06 4.70 6.68
CA LEU A 98 -5.67 5.14 5.43
C LEU A 98 -6.93 4.31 5.20
N TRP A 99 -8.06 4.99 5.02
CA TRP A 99 -9.31 4.36 4.62
C TRP A 99 -9.37 4.31 3.10
N CYS A 100 -9.59 3.11 2.58
CA CYS A 100 -9.67 2.85 1.15
C CYS A 100 -11.02 2.22 0.82
N GLU A 101 -11.53 2.51 -0.38
CA GLU A 101 -12.66 1.80 -0.95
C GLU A 101 -12.17 1.12 -2.22
N LYS A 102 -12.23 -0.22 -2.26
CA LYS A 102 -11.76 -1.00 -3.40
C LYS A 102 -12.57 -0.66 -4.65
N ARG A 103 -11.87 -0.47 -5.77
CA ARG A 103 -12.50 0.02 -7.01
C ARG A 103 -13.60 -0.92 -7.52
N GLU A 104 -13.34 -2.23 -7.48
CA GLU A 104 -14.20 -3.26 -8.07
C GLU A 104 -15.35 -3.66 -7.13
N SER A 105 -15.03 -3.99 -5.87
CA SER A 105 -16.00 -4.55 -4.94
C SER A 105 -16.75 -3.49 -4.12
N LYS A 106 -16.32 -2.23 -4.15
CA LYS A 106 -16.80 -1.16 -3.24
C LYS A 106 -16.62 -1.50 -1.76
N GLU A 107 -15.80 -2.51 -1.47
CA GLU A 107 -15.49 -2.92 -0.11
C GLU A 107 -14.58 -1.87 0.54
N LYS A 108 -15.00 -1.41 1.72
CA LYS A 108 -14.17 -0.53 2.54
C LYS A 108 -13.12 -1.34 3.27
N SER A 109 -11.89 -0.83 3.27
CA SER A 109 -10.77 -1.39 4.00
C SER A 109 -9.98 -0.29 4.70
N VAL A 110 -9.17 -0.69 5.67
CA VAL A 110 -8.22 0.18 6.33
C VAL A 110 -6.81 -0.36 6.15
N MET A 111 -5.85 0.54 5.89
CA MET A 111 -4.44 0.24 5.73
C MET A 111 -3.60 1.03 6.72
N SER A 112 -2.43 0.49 7.05
CA SER A 112 -1.42 1.22 7.80
C SER A 112 -0.82 2.33 6.91
N ALA A 113 -0.93 3.59 7.32
CA ALA A 113 -0.50 4.73 6.49
C ALA A 113 1.01 4.67 6.18
N ILE A 114 1.82 4.29 7.17
CA ILE A 114 3.27 4.14 7.00
C ILE A 114 3.61 3.04 6.00
N MET A 115 2.84 1.94 5.97
CA MET A 115 3.05 0.86 5.00
C MET A 115 2.73 1.32 3.59
N VAL A 116 1.63 2.06 3.40
CA VAL A 116 1.26 2.65 2.11
C VAL A 116 2.32 3.63 1.63
N GLU A 117 2.83 4.50 2.52
CA GLU A 117 3.91 5.43 2.20
C GLU A 117 5.18 4.70 1.77
N CYS A 118 5.59 3.66 2.51
CA CYS A 118 6.74 2.82 2.16
C CYS A 118 6.60 2.24 0.75
N ARG A 119 5.43 1.68 0.41
CA ARG A 119 5.19 1.10 -0.91
C ARG A 119 5.31 2.12 -2.02
N ARG A 120 4.67 3.28 -1.84
CA ARG A 120 4.73 4.38 -2.79
C ARG A 120 6.17 4.83 -3.01
N LYS A 121 6.93 5.00 -1.92
CA LYS A 121 8.29 5.53 -1.96
C LYS A 121 9.32 4.55 -2.53
N ILE A 122 9.17 3.25 -2.23
CA ILE A 122 10.16 2.22 -2.56
C ILE A 122 9.82 1.55 -3.88
N PHE A 123 8.58 1.10 -4.08
CA PHE A 123 8.17 0.32 -5.25
C PHE A 123 7.62 1.22 -6.35
N LEU A 124 6.45 1.83 -6.13
CA LEU A 124 5.75 2.59 -7.16
C LEU A 124 6.63 3.69 -7.77
N LYS A 125 7.27 4.50 -6.92
CA LYS A 125 8.16 5.57 -7.37
C LYS A 125 9.32 5.06 -8.23
N HIS A 126 9.86 3.89 -7.90
CA HIS A 126 10.94 3.28 -8.67
C HIS A 126 10.43 2.77 -10.02
N GLU A 127 9.29 2.08 -10.04
CA GLU A 127 8.63 1.56 -11.24
C GLU A 127 8.26 2.70 -12.20
N VAL A 128 7.60 3.75 -11.70
CA VAL A 128 7.22 4.92 -12.50
C VAL A 128 8.45 5.61 -13.10
N LYS A 129 9.55 5.74 -12.35
CA LYS A 129 10.82 6.28 -12.91
C LYS A 129 11.39 5.39 -14.00
N LYS A 130 11.40 4.07 -13.79
CA LYS A 130 11.91 3.11 -14.77
C LYS A 130 11.11 3.19 -16.07
N LEU A 131 9.78 3.22 -15.96
CA LEU A 131 8.87 3.34 -17.09
C LEU A 131 9.12 4.65 -17.86
N LEU A 132 9.11 5.79 -17.16
CA LEU A 132 9.40 7.08 -17.80
C LEU A 132 10.76 7.10 -18.50
N ASN A 133 11.81 6.54 -17.89
CA ASN A 133 13.14 6.48 -18.52
C ASN A 133 13.16 5.66 -19.82
N ARG A 134 12.37 4.58 -19.91
CA ARG A 134 12.25 3.79 -21.15
C ARG A 134 11.51 4.55 -22.25
N HIS A 135 10.55 5.40 -21.87
CA HIS A 135 9.78 6.24 -22.79
C HIS A 135 10.32 7.67 -22.90
N ARG A 136 11.66 7.83 -22.85
CA ARG A 136 12.34 9.14 -23.07
C ARG A 136 11.87 10.27 -22.13
N GLY A 137 11.36 9.90 -20.96
CA GLY A 137 10.86 10.82 -19.95
C GLY A 137 9.45 11.35 -20.17
N GLU A 138 8.73 10.86 -21.18
CA GLU A 138 7.38 11.35 -21.52
C GLU A 138 6.47 10.21 -21.99
N ILE A 139 5.26 10.13 -21.43
CA ILE A 139 4.26 9.10 -21.75
C ILE A 139 2.91 9.77 -21.98
N VAL A 140 2.17 9.36 -23.01
CA VAL A 140 0.78 9.77 -23.22
C VAL A 140 -0.07 9.29 -22.05
N PHE A 141 -0.84 10.20 -21.46
CA PHE A 141 -1.55 9.95 -20.20
C PHE A 141 -2.46 8.72 -20.27
N ASN A 142 -3.18 8.54 -21.39
CA ASN A 142 -4.11 7.42 -21.57
C ASN A 142 -3.41 6.09 -21.86
N SER A 143 -2.15 6.11 -22.30
CA SER A 143 -1.36 4.90 -22.60
C SER A 143 -0.53 4.44 -21.39
N PHE A 144 -0.57 5.17 -20.28
CA PHE A 144 0.31 4.90 -19.14
C PHE A 144 0.08 3.52 -18.52
N GLU A 145 -1.19 3.15 -18.31
CA GLU A 145 -1.53 1.87 -17.68
C GLU A 145 -1.15 0.68 -18.57
N ASP A 146 -1.41 0.77 -19.88
CA ASP A 146 -1.02 -0.24 -20.86
C ASP A 146 0.50 -0.42 -20.90
N LEU A 147 1.25 0.69 -20.99
CA LEU A 147 2.72 0.64 -20.99
C LEU A 147 3.30 0.13 -19.66
N TYR A 148 2.62 0.40 -18.55
CA TYR A 148 2.98 -0.17 -17.26
C TYR A 148 2.79 -1.69 -17.27
N GLU A 149 1.64 -2.17 -17.74
CA GLU A 149 1.34 -3.61 -17.84
C GLU A 149 2.34 -4.31 -18.77
N ASP A 150 2.69 -3.71 -19.92
CA ASP A 150 3.70 -4.24 -20.83
C ASP A 150 5.10 -4.30 -20.18
N GLU A 151 5.49 -3.27 -19.43
CA GLU A 151 6.82 -3.17 -18.81
C GLU A 151 7.02 -4.14 -17.64
N PHE A 152 5.99 -4.32 -16.82
CA PHE A 152 6.06 -5.06 -15.56
C PHE A 152 5.35 -6.42 -15.61
N GLN A 153 4.64 -6.71 -16.70
CA GLN A 153 3.82 -7.92 -16.88
C GLN A 153 2.73 -8.05 -15.80
N GLU A 154 2.33 -6.93 -15.20
CA GLU A 154 1.33 -6.84 -14.14
C GLU A 154 0.55 -5.54 -14.26
N LYS A 155 -0.75 -5.60 -13.99
CA LYS A 155 -1.60 -4.41 -13.91
C LYS A 155 -1.21 -3.55 -12.72
N LEU A 156 -1.28 -2.23 -12.91
CA LEU A 156 -1.06 -1.28 -11.81
C LEU A 156 -2.14 -1.43 -10.74
N ASP A 157 -1.76 -1.98 -9.59
CA ASP A 157 -2.65 -2.15 -8.43
C ASP A 157 -2.76 -0.83 -7.64
N TYR A 158 -3.77 -0.03 -7.99
CA TYR A 158 -4.07 1.21 -7.27
C TYR A 158 -4.41 0.96 -5.79
N ASP A 159 -5.15 -0.11 -5.48
CA ASP A 159 -5.61 -0.39 -4.12
C ASP A 159 -4.41 -0.72 -3.21
N TYR A 160 -3.43 -1.49 -3.69
CA TYR A 160 -2.19 -1.81 -2.98
C TYR A 160 -1.40 -0.55 -2.59
N TYR A 161 -1.44 0.48 -3.43
CA TYR A 161 -0.81 1.78 -3.20
C TYR A 161 -1.75 2.80 -2.54
N GLY A 162 -2.98 2.44 -2.17
CA GLY A 162 -3.97 3.34 -1.58
C GLY A 162 -4.34 4.51 -2.49
N LEU A 163 -4.33 4.30 -3.80
CA LEU A 163 -4.61 5.27 -4.84
C LEU A 163 -6.00 5.01 -5.43
N THR A 164 -6.58 6.01 -6.08
CA THR A 164 -7.94 5.90 -6.66
C THR A 164 -7.94 5.81 -8.17
N ASN A 165 -6.91 6.37 -8.83
CA ASN A 165 -6.74 6.39 -10.27
C ASN A 165 -5.37 7.00 -10.64
N LEU A 166 -5.07 7.03 -11.94
CA LEU A 166 -3.85 7.61 -12.49
C LEU A 166 -3.65 9.09 -12.15
N LYS A 167 -4.72 9.88 -12.04
CA LYS A 167 -4.62 11.29 -11.65
C LYS A 167 -4.12 11.41 -10.20
N HIS A 168 -4.66 10.60 -9.28
CA HIS A 168 -4.22 10.56 -7.89
C HIS A 168 -2.76 10.07 -7.78
N LEU A 169 -2.34 9.10 -8.60
CA LEU A 169 -0.92 8.71 -8.73
C LEU A 169 -0.05 9.91 -9.07
N CYS A 170 -0.46 10.71 -10.07
CA CYS A 170 0.27 11.89 -10.50
C CYS A 170 0.39 12.94 -9.38
N GLU A 171 -0.68 13.16 -8.61
CA GLU A 171 -0.68 14.10 -7.48
C GLU A 171 0.26 13.65 -6.36
N ILE A 172 0.30 12.35 -6.05
CA ILE A 172 1.15 11.77 -5.00
C ILE A 172 2.63 11.78 -5.39
N LEU A 173 2.94 11.54 -6.66
CA LEU A 173 4.32 11.46 -7.17
C LEU A 173 4.78 12.75 -7.87
N LYS A 174 4.17 13.89 -7.55
CA LYS A 174 4.46 15.21 -8.14
C LYS A 174 5.92 15.67 -8.03
N ASP A 175 6.71 15.02 -7.17
CA ASP A 175 8.13 15.31 -7.02
C ASP A 175 8.99 14.68 -8.14
N ILE A 176 8.43 13.73 -8.90
CA ILE A 176 9.10 13.04 -10.00
C ILE A 176 8.34 13.11 -11.33
N LEU A 177 7.10 13.60 -11.33
CA LEU A 177 6.31 13.76 -12.54
C LEU A 177 5.53 15.07 -12.57
N VAL A 178 5.21 15.52 -13.78
CA VAL A 178 4.26 16.59 -14.06
C VAL A 178 3.31 16.14 -15.18
N VAL A 179 2.04 16.53 -15.07
CA VAL A 179 1.06 16.33 -16.15
C VAL A 179 1.04 17.59 -16.99
N GLY A 180 1.23 17.45 -18.30
CA GLY A 180 1.26 18.57 -19.23
C GLY A 180 0.62 18.22 -20.57
N VAL A 181 0.89 19.07 -21.55
CA VAL A 181 0.44 18.92 -22.93
C VAL A 181 1.66 18.73 -23.83
N ALA A 182 1.60 17.77 -24.75
CA ALA A 182 2.63 17.54 -25.75
C ALA A 182 2.54 18.58 -26.88
N ASN A 183 3.69 19.07 -27.33
CA ASN A 183 3.79 19.93 -28.49
C ASN A 183 4.37 19.12 -29.66
N PRO A 184 3.79 19.16 -30.88
CA PRO A 184 2.61 19.92 -31.30
C PRO A 184 1.27 19.18 -31.16
N SER A 185 1.24 17.91 -30.72
CA SER A 185 0.02 17.08 -30.79
C SER A 185 -1.14 17.58 -29.94
N GLY A 186 -0.88 18.39 -28.90
CA GLY A 186 -1.90 18.83 -27.96
C GLY A 186 -2.36 17.73 -26.98
N GLU A 187 -1.73 16.56 -27.02
CA GLU A 187 -2.13 15.42 -26.18
C GLU A 187 -1.69 15.60 -24.73
N LYS A 188 -2.50 15.09 -23.81
CA LYS A 188 -2.16 15.07 -22.38
C LYS A 188 -1.07 14.03 -22.13
N VAL A 189 0.02 14.45 -21.50
CA VAL A 189 1.20 13.60 -21.23
C VAL A 189 1.64 13.69 -19.77
N ILE A 190 2.27 12.62 -19.29
CA ILE A 190 2.99 12.54 -18.03
C ILE A 190 4.48 12.66 -18.35
N LYS A 191 5.12 13.71 -17.84
CA LYS A 191 6.55 13.97 -18.02
C LYS A 191 7.29 13.73 -16.72
N GLY A 192 8.44 13.08 -16.78
CA GLY A 192 9.33 12.97 -15.63
C GLY A 192 10.06 14.28 -15.37
N VAL A 193 10.11 14.69 -14.11
CA VAL A 193 10.97 15.80 -13.64
C VAL A 193 12.16 15.21 -12.90
N ASN A 194 13.33 15.84 -13.02
CA ASN A 194 14.57 15.40 -12.36
C ASN A 194 14.96 13.94 -12.66
N LEU A 195 14.62 13.43 -13.84
CA LEU A 195 15.14 12.15 -14.32
C LEU A 195 16.64 12.30 -14.56
N ARG A 196 17.46 11.49 -13.87
CA ARG A 196 18.90 11.43 -14.15
C ARG A 196 19.06 10.96 -15.60
N LYS A 197 19.63 11.80 -16.46
CA LYS A 197 20.08 11.38 -17.79
C LYS A 197 21.03 10.20 -17.56
N ARG A 198 20.71 9.02 -18.09
CA ARG A 198 21.74 8.00 -18.30
C ARG A 198 22.82 8.67 -19.16
N LYS A 199 24.07 8.70 -18.68
CA LYS A 199 25.20 8.81 -19.60
C LYS A 199 24.98 7.67 -20.59
N ARG A 200 24.78 8.02 -21.86
CA ARG A 200 24.96 7.03 -22.91
C ARG A 200 26.43 6.63 -22.81
N ASP A 201 26.68 5.34 -22.73
CA ASP A 201 27.96 4.79 -23.14
C ASP A 201 28.07 5.16 -24.62
N GLU A 202 28.75 6.28 -24.87
CA GLU A 202 29.52 6.48 -26.09
C GLU A 202 30.63 5.44 -26.03
N GLU A 203 30.44 4.35 -26.75
CA GLU A 203 31.53 3.60 -27.38
C GLU A 203 30.88 2.81 -28.52
N LEU A 204 30.69 3.53 -29.63
CA LEU A 204 30.87 2.97 -30.96
C LEU A 204 32.37 3.08 -31.25
N GLU A 205 33.04 1.93 -31.32
CA GLU A 205 33.91 1.58 -32.45
C GLU A 205 33.98 0.05 -32.58
#